data_AF-A0AAD2G7J8-F1
#
_entry.id   AF-A0AAD2G7J8-F1
#
_cell.length_a   1.000
_cell.length_b   1.000
_cell.length_c   1.000
_cell.angle_alpha   90.00
_cell.angle_beta   90.00
_cell.angle_gamma   90.00
#
_symmetry.space_group_name_H-M   'P 1'
#
loop_
_entity.id
_entity.type
_entity.pdbx_description
1 polymer ?
#
loop_
_entity_poly.entity_id
_entity_poly.type
_entity_poly.pdbx_seq_one_letter_code
_entity_poly.pdbx_strand_id
1 'polypeptide(L)'
;MTVLKRTKPQTVNPFTMMSIPCKQHECSETEDETTDHSEDPLSLSESSSFSSWDTGLDVPAIDSSFRQMKVDIIPESQANPIRRSCLKRRGSKRRASIKQTGEMELNLPMLGSPVRKRTCVSFKNSVKVRHVVPVYKLTHDKESLWFQASEYIRIEKRCHLIAQKVMRGEDHNGRALCSRGLESLMCPHRRRDSKFDGWLSVFAEQGLQRQEGHHDDDKLRIMYRATAMASSIEAQKRGMDDEQDVEKYMLATRAMCEKLKLMNEVRTRIVLA
;
A
#
# COMPACT_ATOMS: atom_id res chain seq x y z
N MET A 1 -55.16 33.14 13.99
CA MET A 1 -53.81 33.12 13.36
C MET A 1 -52.99 32.03 14.02
N THR A 2 -52.88 30.87 13.37
CA THR A 2 -52.24 29.68 13.96
C THR A 2 -50.84 29.55 13.39
N VAL A 3 -49.81 29.74 14.23
CA VAL A 3 -48.40 29.71 13.82
C VAL A 3 -47.91 28.25 13.84
N LEU A 4 -47.79 27.65 12.66
CA LEU A 4 -47.17 26.34 12.46
C LEU A 4 -45.64 26.45 12.63
N LYS A 5 -45.12 25.93 13.73
CA LYS A 5 -43.68 25.80 13.98
C LYS A 5 -43.12 24.66 13.12
N ARG A 6 -42.25 24.99 12.17
CA ARG A 6 -41.46 24.02 11.39
C ARG A 6 -40.38 23.40 12.29
N THR A 7 -40.51 22.10 12.56
CA THR A 7 -39.46 21.27 13.16
C THR A 7 -38.38 20.98 12.11
N LYS A 8 -37.11 21.12 12.51
CA LYS A 8 -35.96 20.82 11.65
C LYS A 8 -35.81 19.31 11.48
N PRO A 9 -35.47 18.81 10.28
CA PRO A 9 -35.19 17.40 10.07
C PRO A 9 -33.93 16.99 10.85
N GLN A 10 -34.03 15.89 11.61
CA GLN A 10 -32.90 15.22 12.22
C GLN A 10 -32.01 14.63 11.11
N THR A 11 -30.78 15.12 11.03
CA THR A 11 -29.70 14.50 10.25
C THR A 11 -29.28 13.20 10.93
N VAL A 12 -29.77 12.08 10.39
CA VAL A 12 -29.31 10.74 10.77
C VAL A 12 -28.00 10.49 10.03
N ASN A 13 -26.90 10.29 10.76
CA ASN A 13 -25.60 9.91 10.20
C ASN A 13 -25.71 8.50 9.59
N PRO A 14 -25.52 8.30 8.26
CA PRO A 14 -25.61 6.98 7.64
C PRO A 14 -24.30 6.17 7.75
N PHE A 15 -23.35 6.59 8.59
CA PHE A 15 -22.00 6.01 8.64
C PHE A 15 -21.70 5.33 9.98
N THR A 16 -22.63 4.53 10.48
CA THR A 16 -22.28 3.46 11.43
C THR A 16 -21.89 2.26 10.59
N MET A 17 -20.63 2.23 10.14
CA MET A 17 -20.05 0.99 9.64
C MET A 17 -20.09 -0.01 10.79
N MET A 18 -20.95 -1.01 10.67
CA MET A 18 -20.80 -2.23 11.45
C MET A 18 -19.44 -2.79 11.10
N SER A 19 -18.47 -2.60 11.99
CA SER A 19 -17.26 -3.38 12.03
C SER A 19 -17.71 -4.83 12.12
N ILE A 20 -17.71 -5.53 10.99
CA ILE A 20 -17.80 -6.99 11.01
C ILE A 20 -16.55 -7.40 11.77
N PRO A 21 -16.64 -7.97 12.99
CA PRO A 21 -15.49 -8.53 13.63
C PRO A 21 -14.95 -9.56 12.65
N CYS A 22 -13.71 -9.34 12.18
CA CYS A 22 -12.97 -10.38 11.52
C CYS A 22 -12.96 -11.52 12.53
N LYS A 23 -13.80 -12.55 12.30
CA LYS A 23 -13.79 -13.74 13.14
C LYS A 23 -12.35 -14.19 13.08
N GLN A 24 -11.65 -13.99 14.20
CA GLN A 24 -10.43 -14.71 14.46
C GLN A 24 -10.88 -16.16 14.30
N HIS A 25 -10.47 -16.80 13.21
CA HIS A 25 -10.47 -18.23 13.17
C HIS A 25 -9.55 -18.59 14.33
N GLU A 26 -10.16 -18.97 15.45
CA GLU A 26 -9.51 -19.71 16.52
C GLU A 26 -8.86 -20.91 15.81
N CYS A 27 -7.59 -20.76 15.46
CA CYS A 27 -6.72 -21.90 15.26
C CYS A 27 -6.63 -22.52 16.63
N SER A 28 -7.35 -23.62 16.84
CA SER A 28 -7.20 -24.48 17.98
C SER A 28 -5.74 -24.94 18.02
N GLU A 29 -4.96 -24.30 18.89
CA GLU A 29 -3.65 -24.76 19.30
C GLU A 29 -3.88 -26.04 20.11
N THR A 30 -3.51 -27.18 19.54
CA THR A 30 -3.27 -28.40 20.31
C THR A 30 -1.95 -28.20 21.04
N GLU A 31 -2.03 -27.95 22.35
CA GLU A 31 -0.88 -27.92 23.25
C GLU A 31 -0.33 -29.35 23.38
N ASP A 32 0.78 -29.64 22.71
CA ASP A 32 1.64 -30.78 23.03
C ASP A 32 2.97 -30.26 23.60
N GLU A 33 3.03 -30.35 24.92
CA GLU A 33 4.10 -30.94 25.74
C GLU A 33 5.58 -30.60 25.45
N THR A 34 6.15 -29.88 26.42
CA THR A 34 7.56 -29.74 26.83
C THR A 34 8.62 -30.53 26.06
N THR A 35 9.58 -29.82 25.47
CA THR A 35 10.94 -30.34 25.25
C THR A 35 11.98 -29.28 25.58
N ASP A 36 12.81 -29.61 26.55
CA ASP A 36 13.95 -28.85 27.04
C ASP A 36 15.10 -28.95 26.01
N HIS A 37 15.61 -27.82 25.52
CA HIS A 37 16.70 -27.78 24.55
C HIS A 37 17.83 -26.84 24.98
N SER A 38 18.87 -27.48 25.50
CA SER A 38 20.27 -27.08 25.47
C SER A 38 20.68 -26.47 24.12
N GLU A 39 21.39 -25.35 24.18
CA GLU A 39 21.94 -24.66 23.02
C GLU A 39 23.08 -25.47 22.36
N ASP A 40 22.75 -26.20 21.30
CA ASP A 40 23.73 -26.76 20.36
C ASP A 40 23.87 -25.88 19.10
N PRO A 41 25.10 -25.66 18.58
CA PRO A 41 25.34 -24.85 17.40
C PRO A 41 24.85 -25.58 16.14
N LEU A 42 23.72 -25.12 15.60
CA LEU A 42 23.05 -25.67 14.41
C LEU A 42 23.94 -25.64 13.15
N SER A 43 24.57 -26.78 12.85
CA SER A 43 25.02 -27.13 11.49
C SER A 43 23.82 -27.58 10.66
N LEU A 44 23.15 -26.63 10.01
CA LEU A 44 22.05 -26.89 9.08
C LEU A 44 22.60 -27.50 7.77
N SER A 45 22.53 -28.82 7.65
CA SER A 45 22.64 -29.50 6.35
C SER A 45 21.30 -29.35 5.62
N GLU A 46 21.27 -28.44 4.65
CA GLU A 46 20.09 -28.16 3.83
C GLU A 46 19.94 -29.22 2.72
N SER A 47 19.19 -30.29 2.98
CA SER A 47 18.50 -31.02 1.92
C SER A 47 17.10 -30.44 1.75
N SER A 48 17.04 -29.19 1.30
CA SER A 48 15.78 -28.55 0.88
C SER A 48 15.39 -29.10 -0.50
N SER A 49 14.76 -30.28 -0.50
CA SER A 49 13.99 -30.73 -1.65
C SER A 49 12.81 -29.78 -1.79
N PHE A 50 12.99 -28.76 -2.62
CA PHE A 50 11.94 -27.85 -3.07
C PHE A 50 10.88 -28.68 -3.80
N SER A 51 9.92 -29.21 -3.04
CA SER A 51 8.77 -29.90 -3.59
C SER A 51 8.01 -28.91 -4.45
N SER A 52 8.01 -29.18 -5.75
CA SER A 52 7.13 -28.58 -6.74
C SER A 52 5.77 -28.32 -6.12
N TRP A 53 5.30 -27.08 -6.22
CA TRP A 53 3.98 -26.66 -5.77
C TRP A 53 2.95 -27.19 -6.78
N ASP A 54 2.86 -28.51 -6.88
CA ASP A 54 1.82 -29.20 -7.60
C ASP A 54 0.56 -29.08 -6.75
N THR A 55 -0.15 -27.97 -6.96
CA THR A 55 -1.42 -27.68 -6.30
C THR A 55 -2.47 -28.60 -6.90
N GLY A 56 -2.45 -29.88 -6.49
CA GLY A 56 -3.58 -30.79 -6.56
C GLY A 56 -4.69 -30.32 -5.62
N LEU A 57 -5.16 -29.09 -5.81
CA LEU A 57 -6.33 -28.58 -5.13
C LEU A 57 -7.53 -29.15 -5.88
N ASP A 58 -8.04 -30.26 -5.34
CA ASP A 58 -9.43 -30.64 -5.52
C ASP A 58 -10.27 -29.40 -5.25
N VAL A 59 -10.80 -28.78 -6.31
CA VAL A 59 -11.70 -27.63 -6.21
C VAL A 59 -12.97 -28.19 -5.56
N PRO A 60 -13.26 -27.88 -4.28
CA PRO A 60 -14.49 -28.35 -3.68
C PRO A 60 -15.65 -27.80 -4.52
N ALA A 61 -16.63 -28.65 -4.82
CA ALA A 61 -17.85 -28.23 -5.51
C ALA A 61 -18.43 -27.03 -4.77
N ILE A 62 -18.28 -25.85 -5.36
CA ILE A 62 -18.68 -24.59 -4.76
C ILE A 62 -20.20 -24.61 -4.72
N ASP A 63 -20.74 -24.83 -3.51
CA ASP A 63 -22.16 -24.72 -3.24
C ASP A 63 -22.64 -23.35 -3.78
N SER A 64 -23.55 -23.41 -4.74
CA SER A 64 -24.03 -22.27 -5.54
C SER A 64 -24.93 -21.33 -4.75
N SER A 65 -24.86 -21.37 -3.42
CA SER A 65 -25.39 -20.39 -2.48
C SER A 65 -24.57 -19.09 -2.55
N PHE A 66 -24.46 -18.54 -3.75
CA PHE A 66 -23.96 -17.20 -4.00
C PHE A 66 -24.96 -16.26 -3.33
N ARG A 67 -24.65 -15.85 -2.10
CA ARG A 67 -25.37 -14.78 -1.40
C ARG A 67 -25.46 -13.63 -2.38
N GLN A 68 -26.67 -13.30 -2.80
CA GLN A 68 -26.96 -12.02 -3.45
C GLN A 68 -26.55 -10.94 -2.45
N MET A 69 -25.28 -10.54 -2.47
CA MET A 69 -24.88 -9.26 -1.94
C MET A 69 -25.67 -8.29 -2.81
N LYS A 70 -26.71 -7.70 -2.23
CA LYS A 70 -27.28 -6.45 -2.72
C LYS A 70 -26.13 -5.46 -2.68
N VAL A 71 -25.37 -5.41 -3.78
CA VAL A 71 -24.51 -4.30 -4.10
C VAL A 71 -25.51 -3.19 -4.34
N ASP A 72 -25.70 -2.33 -3.34
CA ASP A 72 -26.42 -1.09 -3.55
C ASP A 72 -25.69 -0.40 -4.70
N ILE A 73 -26.32 -0.45 -5.89
CA ILE A 73 -25.84 0.22 -7.08
C ILE A 73 -25.86 1.69 -6.70
N ILE A 74 -24.70 2.20 -6.28
CA ILE A 74 -24.55 3.61 -5.95
C ILE A 74 -24.94 4.35 -7.24
N PRO A 75 -26.04 5.11 -7.25
CA PRO A 75 -26.54 5.72 -8.47
C PRO A 75 -25.45 6.62 -9.05
N GLU A 76 -25.13 6.38 -10.31
CA GLU A 76 -24.11 7.06 -11.12
C GLU A 76 -24.39 8.56 -11.34
N SER A 77 -25.46 9.08 -10.72
CA SER A 77 -25.93 10.46 -10.86
C SER A 77 -25.15 11.50 -10.05
N GLN A 78 -24.03 11.13 -9.44
CA GLN A 78 -23.05 12.11 -8.94
C GLN A 78 -21.80 12.02 -9.80
N ALA A 79 -21.82 12.73 -10.93
CA ALA A 79 -20.64 13.05 -11.71
C ALA A 79 -19.52 13.46 -10.74
N ASN A 80 -18.52 12.60 -10.60
CA ASN A 80 -17.40 12.83 -9.71
C ASN A 80 -16.83 14.20 -10.04
N PRO A 81 -16.92 15.20 -9.15
CA PRO A 81 -16.33 16.50 -9.41
C PRO A 81 -14.85 16.22 -9.67
N ILE A 82 -14.38 16.62 -10.86
CA ILE A 82 -13.01 16.46 -11.34
C ILE A 82 -12.08 16.54 -10.14
N ARG A 83 -11.49 15.39 -9.76
CA ARG A 83 -10.58 15.26 -8.61
C ARG A 83 -9.40 16.21 -8.82
N ARG A 84 -9.57 17.46 -8.38
CA ARG A 84 -8.45 18.38 -8.22
C ARG A 84 -7.67 17.86 -7.02
N SER A 85 -6.43 17.48 -7.26
CA SER A 85 -5.44 16.99 -6.28
C SER A 85 -5.67 17.58 -4.87
N CYS A 86 -5.81 16.68 -3.90
CA CYS A 86 -6.35 16.86 -2.54
C CYS A 86 -5.59 17.83 -1.61
N LEU A 87 -4.55 18.51 -2.10
CA LEU A 87 -3.58 19.22 -1.26
C LEU A 87 -3.77 20.75 -1.20
N LYS A 88 -4.87 21.29 -1.75
CA LYS A 88 -5.15 22.74 -1.64
C LYS A 88 -6.38 22.99 -0.80
N ARG A 89 -6.16 23.39 0.46
CA ARG A 89 -7.21 23.90 1.36
C ARG A 89 -7.95 25.05 0.67
N ARG A 90 -9.29 24.98 0.59
CA ARG A 90 -10.12 26.11 0.15
C ARG A 90 -9.75 27.34 0.98
N GLY A 91 -9.38 28.44 0.32
CA GLY A 91 -9.00 29.70 0.97
C GLY A 91 -7.51 29.86 1.31
N SER A 92 -6.64 28.88 1.05
CA SER A 92 -5.20 29.14 1.15
C SER A 92 -4.81 30.18 0.09
N LYS A 93 -4.27 31.34 0.51
CA LYS A 93 -3.70 32.34 -0.40
C LYS A 93 -2.77 31.60 -1.37
N ARG A 94 -3.07 31.65 -2.67
CA ARG A 94 -2.17 31.10 -3.70
C ARG A 94 -0.80 31.69 -3.41
N ARG A 95 0.19 30.83 -3.13
CA ARG A 95 1.57 31.24 -2.92
C ARG A 95 1.96 32.13 -4.11
N ALA A 96 2.10 33.43 -3.89
CA ALA A 96 2.37 34.44 -4.93
C ALA A 96 3.78 34.30 -5.53
N SER A 97 4.49 33.22 -5.22
CA SER A 97 5.90 33.03 -5.53
C SER A 97 6.18 32.16 -6.76
N ILE A 98 5.16 31.69 -7.48
CA ILE A 98 5.40 31.07 -8.79
C ILE A 98 5.60 32.21 -9.78
N LYS A 99 6.85 32.68 -9.86
CA LYS A 99 7.29 33.62 -10.91
C LYS A 99 6.94 32.98 -12.25
N GLN A 100 5.98 33.56 -12.97
CA GLN A 100 5.62 33.12 -14.32
C GLN A 100 6.87 33.16 -15.17
N THR A 101 7.33 31.99 -15.63
CA THR A 101 8.61 31.89 -16.36
C THR A 101 8.40 31.70 -17.87
N GLY A 102 7.16 31.48 -18.34
CA GLY A 102 6.85 31.46 -19.77
C GLY A 102 5.42 31.05 -20.11
N GLU A 103 4.96 31.43 -21.29
CA GLU A 103 3.80 30.85 -21.98
C GLU A 103 4.31 29.87 -23.04
N MET A 104 3.75 28.66 -23.07
CA MET A 104 4.04 27.67 -24.12
C MET A 104 2.82 27.54 -25.02
N GLU A 105 3.04 27.58 -26.34
CA GLU A 105 2.02 27.31 -27.34
C GLU A 105 2.07 25.83 -27.70
N LEU A 106 0.95 25.12 -27.50
CA LEU A 106 0.79 23.71 -27.84
C LEU A 106 -0.13 23.59 -29.06
N ASN A 107 0.41 23.05 -30.14
CA ASN A 107 -0.37 22.67 -31.31
C ASN A 107 -0.99 21.29 -31.05
N LEU A 108 -2.25 21.26 -30.66
CA LEU A 108 -2.98 20.01 -30.47
C LEU A 108 -3.63 19.60 -31.80
N PRO A 109 -3.53 18.32 -32.21
CA PRO A 109 -4.35 17.84 -33.32
C PRO A 109 -5.82 18.04 -32.94
N MET A 110 -6.62 18.56 -33.87
CA MET A 110 -8.07 18.89 -33.75
C MET A 110 -8.44 20.31 -33.27
N LEU A 111 -7.50 21.13 -32.78
CA LEU A 111 -7.77 22.56 -32.60
C LEU A 111 -7.03 23.35 -33.68
N GLY A 112 -7.78 24.03 -34.54
CA GLY A 112 -7.23 24.85 -35.64
C GLY A 112 -6.43 26.08 -35.18
N SER A 113 -6.23 26.26 -33.87
CA SER A 113 -5.42 27.32 -33.29
C SER A 113 -4.53 26.79 -32.15
N PRO A 114 -3.30 27.34 -31.98
CA PRO A 114 -2.40 26.95 -30.91
C PRO A 114 -3.02 27.22 -29.54
N VAL A 115 -2.98 26.23 -28.65
CA VAL A 115 -3.45 26.39 -27.27
C VAL A 115 -2.31 26.93 -26.41
N ARG A 116 -2.41 28.17 -25.98
CA ARG A 116 -1.49 28.75 -24.98
C ARG A 116 -1.72 28.16 -23.60
N LYS A 117 -0.70 27.49 -23.06
CA LYS A 117 -0.69 27.03 -21.67
C LYS A 117 0.44 27.68 -20.89
N ARG A 118 0.09 28.17 -19.71
CA ARG A 118 1.06 28.71 -18.75
C ARG A 118 1.89 27.56 -18.17
N THR A 119 3.21 27.61 -18.36
CA THR A 119 4.13 26.64 -17.78
C THR A 119 4.71 27.21 -16.50
N CYS A 120 4.47 26.54 -15.37
CA CYS A 120 5.06 26.88 -14.08
C CYS A 120 6.41 26.17 -13.84
N VAL A 121 6.90 25.45 -14.85
CA VAL A 121 8.12 24.65 -14.76
C VAL A 121 9.23 25.44 -15.44
N SER A 122 10.24 25.83 -14.68
CA SER A 122 11.48 26.40 -15.19
C SER A 122 12.62 25.43 -14.93
N PHE A 123 13.45 25.25 -15.95
CA PHE A 123 14.65 24.45 -15.83
C PHE A 123 15.81 25.37 -15.45
N LYS A 124 16.68 24.88 -14.56
CA LYS A 124 17.92 25.58 -14.25
C LYS A 124 18.88 25.35 -15.42
N ASN A 125 19.30 26.42 -16.11
CA ASN A 125 20.25 26.33 -17.23
C ASN A 125 21.64 25.83 -16.83
N SER A 126 21.93 25.75 -15.52
CA SER A 126 23.16 25.16 -14.99
C SER A 126 22.88 23.86 -14.24
N VAL A 127 23.50 22.78 -14.73
CA VAL A 127 23.45 21.46 -14.10
C VAL A 127 24.79 21.20 -13.41
N LYS A 128 24.75 20.74 -12.16
CA LYS A 128 25.95 20.23 -11.48
C LYS A 128 26.12 18.76 -11.84
N VAL A 129 27.14 18.44 -12.60
CA VAL A 129 27.48 17.05 -12.94
C VAL A 129 28.38 16.50 -11.83
N ARG A 130 27.98 15.38 -11.23
CA ARG A 130 28.86 14.57 -10.38
C ARG A 130 29.30 13.36 -11.19
N HIS A 131 30.61 13.14 -11.29
CA HIS A 131 31.12 11.91 -11.86
C HIS A 131 30.84 10.77 -10.89
N VAL A 132 29.93 9.88 -11.28
CA VAL A 132 29.68 8.61 -10.60
C VAL A 132 30.51 7.56 -11.30
N VAL A 133 31.28 6.77 -10.53
CA VAL A 133 32.04 5.64 -11.09
C VAL A 133 31.02 4.64 -11.64
N PRO A 134 31.07 4.32 -12.93
CA PRO A 134 30.09 3.42 -13.52
C PRO A 134 30.28 2.01 -12.96
N VAL A 135 29.18 1.29 -12.78
CA VAL A 135 29.11 0.00 -12.07
C VAL A 135 30.11 -1.03 -12.61
N TYR A 136 30.35 -1.07 -13.92
CA TYR A 136 31.30 -1.99 -14.55
C TYR A 136 32.78 -1.73 -14.18
N LYS A 137 33.11 -0.59 -13.57
CA LYS A 137 34.45 -0.29 -13.04
C LYS A 137 34.58 -0.61 -11.55
N LEU A 138 33.47 -0.87 -10.85
CA LEU A 138 33.49 -1.17 -9.42
C LEU A 138 33.96 -2.61 -9.15
N THR A 139 33.59 -3.55 -10.03
CA THR A 139 33.94 -4.97 -9.92
C THR A 139 34.18 -5.57 -11.29
N HIS A 140 35.07 -6.56 -11.38
CA HIS A 140 35.25 -7.35 -12.61
C HIS A 140 34.11 -8.34 -12.81
N ASP A 141 33.55 -8.83 -11.70
CA ASP A 141 32.39 -9.71 -11.69
C ASP A 141 31.12 -8.90 -11.40
N LYS A 142 30.27 -8.72 -12.42
CA LYS A 142 29.02 -7.97 -12.27
C LYS A 142 27.97 -8.75 -11.49
N GLU A 143 28.05 -10.08 -11.49
CA GLU A 143 27.07 -10.94 -10.82
C GLU A 143 27.26 -10.89 -9.31
N SER A 144 28.50 -10.68 -8.85
CA SER A 144 28.81 -10.50 -7.42
C SER A 144 28.23 -9.24 -6.79
N LEU A 145 27.83 -8.24 -7.60
CA LEU A 145 27.19 -7.02 -7.10
C LEU A 145 25.71 -7.20 -6.81
N TRP A 146 25.10 -8.25 -7.38
CA TRP A 146 23.72 -8.62 -7.09
C TRP A 146 23.69 -9.63 -5.94
N PHE A 147 22.54 -9.70 -5.28
CA PHE A 147 22.33 -10.68 -4.23
C PHE A 147 22.51 -12.09 -4.79
N GLN A 148 23.32 -12.89 -4.11
CA GLN A 148 23.56 -14.28 -4.48
C GLN A 148 22.35 -15.13 -4.12
N ALA A 149 22.18 -16.28 -4.78
CA ALA A 149 21.08 -17.21 -4.51
C ALA A 149 21.01 -17.62 -3.02
N SER A 150 22.17 -17.86 -2.40
CA SER A 150 22.27 -18.19 -0.98
C SER A 150 21.86 -17.02 -0.06
N GLU A 151 22.12 -15.78 -0.47
CA GLU A 151 21.68 -14.58 0.25
C GLU A 151 20.17 -14.40 0.14
N TYR A 152 19.57 -14.64 -1.02
CA TYR A 152 18.12 -14.64 -1.19
C TYR A 152 17.43 -15.63 -0.25
N ILE A 153 17.93 -16.86 -0.15
CA ILE A 153 17.41 -17.87 0.78
C ILE A 153 17.49 -17.36 2.23
N ARG A 154 18.61 -16.75 2.63
CA ARG A 154 18.78 -16.19 3.97
C ARG A 154 17.81 -15.03 4.24
N ILE A 155 17.63 -14.14 3.27
CA ILE A 155 16.68 -13.02 3.35
C ILE A 155 15.26 -13.56 3.50
N GLU A 156 14.88 -14.54 2.68
CA GLU A 156 13.56 -15.17 2.72
C GLU A 156 13.30 -15.82 4.08
N LYS A 157 14.24 -16.63 4.59
CA LYS A 157 14.13 -17.25 5.92
C LYS A 157 13.96 -16.19 7.02
N ARG A 158 14.76 -15.12 6.95
CA ARG A 158 14.65 -14.01 7.91
C ARG A 158 13.29 -13.32 7.83
N CYS A 159 12.75 -13.08 6.63
CA CYS A 159 11.43 -12.50 6.44
C CYS A 159 10.32 -13.38 7.05
N HIS A 160 10.39 -14.70 6.86
CA HIS A 160 9.45 -15.64 7.48
C HIS A 160 9.53 -15.61 9.01
N LEU A 161 10.73 -15.62 9.58
CA LEU A 161 10.91 -15.52 11.03
C LEU A 161 10.34 -14.21 11.61
N ILE A 162 10.57 -13.08 10.93
CA ILE A 162 10.00 -11.80 11.36
C ILE A 162 8.47 -11.85 11.28
N ALA A 163 7.91 -12.37 10.19
CA ALA A 163 6.46 -12.49 10.03
C ALA A 163 5.84 -13.35 11.14
N GLN A 164 6.46 -14.51 11.46
CA GLN A 164 6.01 -15.37 12.55
C GLN A 164 6.07 -14.67 13.91
N LYS A 165 7.15 -13.95 14.22
CA LYS A 165 7.28 -13.18 15.47
C LYS A 165 6.23 -12.08 15.58
N VAL A 166 5.99 -11.34 14.50
CA VAL A 166 4.94 -10.32 14.45
C VAL A 166 3.57 -10.95 14.69
N MET A 167 3.28 -12.11 14.08
CA MET A 167 2.00 -12.81 14.29
C MET A 167 1.80 -13.27 15.74
N ARG A 168 2.89 -13.66 16.42
CA ARG A 168 2.89 -14.00 17.86
C ARG A 168 2.82 -12.77 18.78
N GLY A 169 2.93 -11.56 18.23
CA GLY A 169 3.03 -10.33 19.02
C GLY A 169 4.35 -10.19 19.78
N GLU A 170 5.40 -10.89 19.35
CA GLU A 170 6.72 -10.81 19.96
C GLU A 170 7.46 -9.55 19.49
N ASP A 171 7.95 -8.75 20.45
CA ASP A 171 8.83 -7.63 20.18
C ASP A 171 10.30 -8.05 20.15
N HIS A 172 11.14 -7.33 19.40
CA HIS A 172 12.58 -7.55 19.40
C HIS A 172 13.28 -6.49 20.25
N ASN A 173 13.66 -6.87 21.48
CA ASN A 173 14.33 -5.98 22.44
C ASN A 173 13.52 -4.72 22.77
N GLY A 174 12.20 -4.87 22.96
CA GLY A 174 11.29 -3.75 23.22
C GLY A 174 11.09 -2.81 22.04
N ARG A 175 11.50 -3.21 20.83
CA ARG A 175 11.22 -2.51 19.59
C ARG A 175 10.24 -3.32 18.76
N ALA A 176 9.19 -2.63 18.29
CA ALA A 176 8.24 -3.19 17.36
C ALA A 176 8.95 -3.66 16.08
N LEU A 177 8.70 -4.90 15.68
CA LEU A 177 9.19 -5.45 14.42
C LEU A 177 8.45 -4.80 13.25
N CYS A 178 9.19 -4.45 12.19
CA CYS A 178 8.58 -3.91 10.98
C CYS A 178 7.86 -5.04 10.22
N SER A 179 6.52 -5.00 10.23
CA SER A 179 5.66 -5.93 9.50
C SER A 179 5.40 -5.52 8.04
N ARG A 180 5.84 -4.31 7.66
CA ARG A 180 5.57 -3.74 6.34
C ARG A 180 6.24 -4.53 5.23
N GLY A 181 5.47 -4.87 4.19
CA GLY A 181 5.89 -5.72 3.09
C GLY A 181 5.86 -7.22 3.41
N LEU A 182 5.59 -7.61 4.66
CA LEU A 182 5.46 -9.00 5.09
C LEU A 182 3.99 -9.43 5.22
N GLU A 183 3.04 -8.57 4.86
CA GLU A 183 1.60 -8.83 5.02
C GLU A 183 1.15 -10.06 4.22
N SER A 184 1.81 -10.30 3.08
CA SER A 184 1.55 -11.49 2.26
C SER A 184 2.00 -12.80 2.92
N LEU A 185 3.00 -12.75 3.80
CA LEU A 185 3.46 -13.91 4.58
C LEU A 185 2.60 -14.11 5.84
N MET A 186 2.06 -13.02 6.39
CA MET A 186 1.20 -13.09 7.59
C MET A 186 -0.21 -13.61 7.29
N CYS A 187 -0.75 -13.31 6.12
CA CYS A 187 -2.09 -13.74 5.71
C CYS A 187 -2.11 -14.23 4.25
N PRO A 188 -1.43 -15.36 3.94
CA PRO A 188 -1.30 -15.85 2.57
C PRO A 188 -2.65 -16.21 1.94
N HIS A 189 -3.59 -16.73 2.74
CA HIS A 189 -4.94 -17.09 2.30
C HIS A 189 -5.71 -15.86 1.80
N ARG A 190 -5.77 -14.79 2.60
CA ARG A 190 -6.52 -13.56 2.27
C ARG A 190 -6.16 -12.99 0.90
N ARG A 191 -4.87 -12.97 0.54
CA ARG A 191 -4.40 -12.49 -0.77
C ARG A 191 -4.84 -13.43 -1.90
N ARG A 192 -4.75 -14.74 -1.67
CA ARG A 192 -5.15 -15.77 -2.63
C ARG A 192 -6.65 -15.72 -2.86
N ASP A 193 -7.44 -15.62 -1.79
CA ASP A 193 -8.90 -15.55 -1.82
C ASP A 193 -9.36 -14.28 -2.53
N SER A 194 -8.82 -13.10 -2.18
CA SER A 194 -9.18 -11.84 -2.86
C SER A 194 -8.87 -11.88 -4.37
N LYS A 195 -7.78 -12.54 -4.76
CA LYS A 195 -7.42 -12.74 -6.17
C LYS A 195 -8.42 -13.68 -6.84
N PHE A 196 -8.74 -14.79 -6.20
CA PHE A 196 -9.68 -15.79 -6.70
C PHE A 196 -11.10 -15.20 -6.84
N ASP A 197 -11.57 -14.44 -5.85
CA ASP A 197 -12.87 -13.76 -5.88
C ASP A 197 -12.96 -12.77 -7.04
N GLY A 198 -11.90 -12.01 -7.28
CA GLY A 198 -11.81 -11.10 -8.43
C GLY A 198 -11.90 -11.85 -9.76
N TRP A 199 -11.17 -12.97 -9.89
CA TRP A 199 -11.24 -13.83 -11.08
C TRP A 199 -12.61 -14.44 -11.28
N LEU A 200 -13.17 -15.06 -10.23
CA LEU A 200 -14.47 -15.71 -10.26
C LEU A 200 -15.58 -14.73 -10.64
N SER A 201 -15.55 -13.51 -10.10
CA SER A 201 -16.54 -12.48 -10.40
C SER A 201 -16.51 -12.04 -11.87
N VAL A 202 -15.31 -11.89 -12.44
CA VAL A 202 -15.14 -11.52 -13.86
C VAL A 202 -15.57 -12.67 -14.76
N PHE A 203 -15.15 -13.90 -14.48
CA PHE A 203 -15.50 -15.06 -15.30
C PHE A 203 -16.97 -15.42 -15.24
N ALA A 204 -17.62 -15.28 -14.08
CA ALA A 204 -19.07 -15.46 -13.96
C ALA A 204 -19.83 -14.48 -14.87
N GLU A 205 -19.45 -13.19 -14.84
CA GLU A 205 -20.06 -12.17 -15.70
C GLU A 205 -19.79 -12.41 -17.19
N GLN A 206 -18.55 -12.78 -17.57
CA GLN A 206 -18.23 -13.16 -18.95
C GLN A 206 -19.03 -14.38 -19.42
N GLY A 207 -19.27 -15.35 -18.54
CA GLY A 207 -20.10 -16.51 -18.81
C GLY A 207 -21.55 -16.13 -19.11
N LEU A 208 -22.14 -15.23 -18.30
CA LEU A 208 -23.49 -14.71 -18.52
C LEU A 208 -23.59 -13.95 -19.84
N GLN A 209 -22.67 -13.02 -20.10
CA GLN A 209 -22.61 -12.26 -21.36
C GLN A 209 -22.55 -13.18 -22.59
N ARG A 210 -21.76 -14.26 -22.53
CA ARG A 210 -21.66 -15.25 -23.60
C ARG A 210 -22.98 -16.00 -23.83
N GLN A 211 -23.68 -16.39 -22.76
CA GLN A 211 -24.99 -17.04 -22.86
C GLN A 211 -26.05 -16.11 -23.46
N GLU A 212 -25.97 -14.82 -23.14
CA GLU A 212 -26.89 -13.79 -23.62
C GLU A 212 -26.51 -13.23 -25.00
N GLY A 213 -25.35 -13.62 -25.56
CA GLY A 213 -24.92 -13.24 -26.90
C GLY A 213 -24.50 -11.79 -27.07
N HIS A 214 -24.14 -11.08 -25.99
CA HIS A 214 -23.64 -9.71 -26.04
C HIS A 214 -22.36 -9.54 -25.21
N HIS A 215 -21.70 -8.39 -25.32
CA HIS A 215 -20.47 -8.10 -24.61
C HIS A 215 -20.49 -6.68 -24.05
N ASP A 216 -20.25 -6.54 -22.74
CA ASP A 216 -20.26 -5.26 -22.02
C ASP A 216 -19.03 -5.16 -21.10
N ASP A 217 -18.04 -4.39 -21.55
CA ASP A 217 -16.80 -4.11 -20.82
C ASP A 217 -17.01 -3.25 -19.57
N ASP A 218 -18.01 -2.35 -19.59
CA ASP A 218 -18.29 -1.48 -18.46
C ASP A 218 -18.83 -2.28 -17.29
N LYS A 219 -19.67 -3.29 -17.57
CA LYS A 219 -20.18 -4.22 -16.56
C LYS A 219 -19.06 -5.09 -15.97
N LEU A 220 -18.16 -5.63 -16.80
CA LEU A 220 -16.97 -6.36 -16.31
C LEU A 220 -16.09 -5.50 -15.41
N ARG A 221 -15.86 -4.24 -15.80
CA ARG A 221 -15.13 -3.26 -14.99
C ARG A 221 -15.82 -3.02 -13.64
N ILE A 222 -17.14 -2.89 -13.62
CA ILE A 222 -17.92 -2.69 -12.38
C ILE A 222 -17.75 -3.90 -11.45
N MET A 223 -17.86 -5.13 -11.97
CA MET A 223 -17.70 -6.37 -11.20
C MET A 223 -16.29 -6.48 -10.59
N TYR A 224 -15.25 -6.24 -11.39
CA TYR A 224 -13.88 -6.23 -10.89
C TYR A 224 -13.63 -5.10 -9.88
N ARG A 225 -14.19 -3.91 -10.11
CA ARG A 225 -14.07 -2.78 -9.19
C ARG A 225 -14.72 -3.08 -7.83
N ALA A 226 -15.87 -3.76 -7.83
CA ALA A 226 -16.55 -4.14 -6.61
C ALA A 226 -15.69 -5.07 -5.75
N THR A 227 -15.08 -6.10 -6.36
CA THR A 227 -14.16 -7.02 -5.65
C THR A 227 -12.87 -6.34 -5.20
N ALA A 228 -12.30 -5.46 -6.02
CA ALA A 228 -11.08 -4.71 -5.71
C ALA A 228 -11.28 -3.59 -4.67
N MET A 229 -12.54 -3.26 -4.29
CA MET A 229 -12.84 -2.13 -3.41
C MET A 229 -12.20 -2.28 -2.03
N ALA A 230 -12.25 -3.49 -1.44
CA ALA A 230 -11.65 -3.75 -0.14
C ALA A 230 -10.13 -3.53 -0.15
N SER A 231 -9.43 -4.07 -1.16
CA SER A 231 -7.99 -3.87 -1.33
C SER A 231 -7.64 -2.40 -1.57
N SER A 232 -8.48 -1.66 -2.31
CA SER A 232 -8.29 -0.22 -2.51
C SER A 232 -8.42 0.57 -1.20
N ILE A 233 -9.40 0.26 -0.36
CA ILE A 233 -9.60 0.92 0.94
C ILE A 233 -8.41 0.61 1.86
N GLU A 234 -7.98 -0.64 1.91
CA GLU A 234 -6.84 -1.05 2.72
C GLU A 234 -5.54 -0.37 2.28
N ALA A 235 -5.28 -0.30 0.97
CA ALA A 235 -4.12 0.41 0.44
C ALA A 235 -4.17 1.91 0.77
N GLN A 236 -5.35 2.53 0.71
CA GLN A 236 -5.52 3.93 1.10
C GLN A 236 -5.22 4.13 2.59
N LYS A 237 -5.77 3.28 3.46
CA LYS A 237 -5.54 3.34 4.90
C LYS A 237 -4.04 3.22 5.21
N ARG A 238 -3.37 2.22 4.63
CA ARG A 238 -1.92 2.04 4.80
C ARG A 238 -1.12 3.25 4.33
N GLY A 239 -1.49 3.84 3.20
CA GLY A 239 -0.83 5.07 2.72
C GLY A 239 -0.94 6.24 3.71
N MET A 240 -2.05 6.34 4.45
CA MET A 240 -2.21 7.34 5.51
C MET A 240 -1.38 7.00 6.75
N ASP A 241 -1.33 5.73 7.14
CA ASP A 241 -0.50 5.27 8.26
C ASP A 241 0.99 5.53 7.96
N ASP A 242 1.42 5.24 6.73
CA ASP A 242 2.77 5.52 6.23
C ASP A 242 3.12 7.01 6.26
N GLU A 243 2.18 7.87 5.87
CA GLU A 243 2.35 9.33 5.92
C GLU A 243 2.59 9.79 7.37
N GLN A 244 1.80 9.28 8.32
CA GLN A 244 1.94 9.63 9.74
C GLN A 244 3.27 9.14 10.32
N ASP A 245 3.70 7.93 9.97
CA ASP A 245 4.95 7.37 10.49
C ASP A 245 6.17 8.10 9.93
N VAL A 246 6.13 8.49 8.65
CA VAL A 246 7.15 9.38 8.08
C VAL A 246 7.16 10.73 8.77
N GLU A 247 6.01 11.32 9.06
CA GLU A 247 5.93 12.59 9.80
C GLU A 247 6.57 12.47 11.19
N LYS A 248 6.22 11.42 11.95
CA LYS A 248 6.83 11.13 13.26
C LYS A 248 8.34 10.95 13.15
N TYR A 249 8.80 10.16 12.19
CA TYR A 249 10.23 9.92 11.95
C TYR A 249 10.97 11.22 11.64
N MET A 250 10.40 12.07 10.79
CA MET A 250 11.00 13.36 10.44
C MET A 250 11.06 14.32 11.62
N LEU A 251 10.04 14.35 12.48
CA LEU A 251 10.04 15.13 13.72
C LEU A 251 11.12 14.64 14.69
N ALA A 252 11.19 13.32 14.93
CA ALA A 252 12.20 12.73 15.80
C ALA A 252 13.63 12.98 15.29
N THR A 253 13.84 12.83 13.99
CA THR A 253 15.14 13.08 13.34
C THR A 253 15.55 14.55 13.48
N ARG A 254 14.62 15.50 13.35
CA ARG A 254 14.89 16.92 13.56
C ARG A 254 15.30 17.21 14.99
N ALA A 255 14.55 16.71 15.98
CA ALA A 255 14.86 16.87 17.39
C ALA A 255 16.24 16.30 17.75
N MET A 256 16.60 15.13 17.20
CA MET A 256 17.92 14.54 17.37
C MET A 256 19.02 15.42 16.78
N CYS A 257 18.83 15.94 15.56
CA CYS A 257 19.77 16.84 14.92
C CYS A 257 19.99 18.13 15.73
N GLU A 258 18.93 18.71 16.29
CA GLU A 258 19.01 19.89 17.15
C GLU A 258 19.78 19.61 18.44
N LYS A 259 19.52 18.46 19.08
CA LYS A 259 20.28 18.03 20.26
C LYS A 259 21.77 17.85 19.97
N LEU A 260 22.11 17.24 18.84
CA LEU A 260 23.51 17.07 18.42
C LEU A 260 24.21 18.41 18.16
N LYS A 261 23.51 19.38 17.56
CA LYS A 261 24.04 20.73 17.38
C LYS A 261 24.36 21.38 18.72
N LEU A 262 23.43 21.32 19.68
CA LEU A 262 23.63 21.87 21.01
C LEU A 262 24.81 21.22 21.74
N MET A 263 24.92 19.89 21.67
CA MET A 263 26.06 19.16 22.23
C MET A 263 27.40 19.58 21.62
N ASN A 264 27.44 19.79 20.30
CA ASN A 264 28.64 20.26 19.62
C ASN A 264 29.01 21.69 20.00
N GLU A 265 28.03 22.57 20.19
CA GLU A 265 28.25 23.93 20.68
C GLU A 265 28.84 23.95 22.09
N VAL A 266 28.28 23.15 23.02
CA VAL A 266 28.79 23.01 24.39
C VAL A 266 30.21 22.46 24.38
N ARG A 267 30.46 21.40 23.59
CA ARG A 267 31.81 20.81 23.45
C ARG A 267 32.82 21.82 22.93
N THR A 268 32.44 22.64 21.96
CA THR A 268 33.32 23.67 21.39
C THR A 268 33.65 24.74 22.42
N ARG A 269 32.68 25.14 23.26
CA ARG A 269 32.92 26.11 24.36
C ARG A 269 33.88 25.56 25.42
N ILE A 270 33.77 24.28 25.76
CA ILE A 270 34.68 23.64 26.74
C ILE A 270 36.12 23.58 26.21
N VAL A 271 36.31 23.33 24.91
CA VAL A 271 37.65 23.24 24.31
C VAL A 271 38.34 24.61 24.17
N LEU A 272 37.57 25.69 24.10
CA LEU A 272 38.09 27.06 23.97
C LEU A 272 38.33 27.77 25.31
N ALA A 273 37.86 27.21 26.43
CA ALA A 273 38.05 27.73 27.79
C ALA A 273 39.28 27.10 28.44
#